data_AF-A0A0F9V0G1-F1
#
_entry.id   AF-A0A0F9V0G1-F1
#
_cell.length_a   1.000
_cell.length_b   1.000
_cell.length_c   1.000
_cell.angle_alpha   90.00
_cell.angle_beta   90.00
_cell.angle_gamma   90.00
#
_symmetry.space_group_name_H-M   'P 1'
#
loop_
_entity.id
_entity.type
_entity.pdbx_description
1 polymer ?
#
loop_
_entity_poly.entity_id
_entity_poly.type
_entity_poly.pdbx_seq_one_letter_code
_entity_poly.pdbx_strand_id
1 'polypeptide(L)'
;MDYQEELKRLQESGNYWKPKVGQYKIKALTELEDTDPYIRRHDDKEDEVSPQAKIKILVEGEEKDWTFGKGKTPLSTFGQLIELATKHANQLTDLEFSVVVKSDGTKNEYTIVG
;
A
#
# COMPACT_ATOMS: atom_id res chain seq x y z
N MET A 1 -11.18 23.94 -16.91
CA MET A 1 -10.70 22.60 -16.51
C MET A 1 -11.79 21.99 -15.66
N ASP A 2 -12.37 20.87 -16.07
CA ASP A 2 -13.36 20.17 -15.26
C ASP A 2 -12.63 19.26 -14.27
N TYR A 3 -12.46 19.74 -13.05
CA TYR A 3 -11.74 19.02 -12.00
C TYR A 3 -12.42 17.70 -11.60
N GLN A 4 -13.74 17.54 -11.83
CA GLN A 4 -14.42 16.27 -11.55
C GLN A 4 -14.09 15.22 -12.61
N GLU A 5 -14.04 15.62 -13.88
CA GLU A 5 -13.64 14.71 -14.97
C GLU A 5 -12.16 14.32 -14.85
N GLU A 6 -11.29 15.27 -14.49
CA GLU A 6 -9.87 15.00 -14.27
C GLU A 6 -9.65 14.05 -13.07
N LEU A 7 -10.38 14.27 -11.96
CA LEU A 7 -10.35 13.39 -10.79
C LEU A 7 -10.82 11.96 -11.14
N LYS A 8 -11.88 11.83 -11.95
CA LYS A 8 -12.38 10.53 -12.40
C LYS A 8 -11.35 9.82 -13.29
N ARG A 9 -10.71 10.54 -14.23
CA ARG A 9 -9.62 10.00 -15.04
C ARG A 9 -8.43 9.55 -14.20
N LEU A 10 -8.01 10.33 -13.21
CA LEU A 10 -6.93 9.96 -12.28
C LEU A 10 -7.29 8.75 -11.40
N GLN A 11 -8.57 8.58 -11.07
CA GLN A 11 -9.07 7.42 -10.32
C GLN A 11 -9.14 6.15 -11.19
N GLU A 12 -9.44 6.29 -12.48
CA GLU A 12 -9.56 5.19 -13.45
C GLU A 12 -8.21 4.80 -14.09
N SER A 13 -7.25 5.73 -14.18
CA SER A 13 -5.96 5.51 -14.84
C SER A 13 -4.90 4.88 -13.95
N GLY A 14 -5.10 4.84 -12.64
CA GLY A 14 -4.13 4.30 -11.69
C GLY A 14 -4.40 2.83 -11.40
N ASN A 15 -3.44 1.95 -11.67
CA ASN A 15 -3.55 0.52 -11.33
C ASN A 15 -3.36 0.27 -9.81
N TYR A 16 -3.77 1.23 -8.98
CA TYR A 16 -3.55 1.21 -7.54
C TYR A 16 -4.54 0.29 -6.84
N TRP A 17 -4.05 -0.49 -5.88
CA TRP A 17 -4.90 -1.27 -5.01
C TRP A 17 -5.53 -0.38 -3.94
N LYS A 18 -6.84 -0.16 -4.04
CA LYS A 18 -7.66 0.58 -3.06
C LYS A 18 -8.74 -0.36 -2.50
N PRO A 19 -8.37 -1.31 -1.63
CA PRO A 19 -9.31 -2.32 -1.17
C PRO A 19 -10.40 -1.73 -0.27
N LYS A 20 -11.54 -2.41 -0.27
CA LYS A 20 -12.59 -2.21 0.74
C LYS A 20 -12.20 -2.97 2.01
N VAL A 21 -12.95 -2.76 3.09
CA VAL A 21 -12.84 -3.57 4.31
C VAL A 21 -13.16 -5.03 3.95
N GLY A 22 -12.31 -5.95 4.38
CA GLY A 22 -12.41 -7.37 4.01
C GLY A 22 -11.09 -8.11 4.18
N GLN A 23 -11.05 -9.35 3.70
CA GLN A 23 -9.85 -10.16 3.66
C GLN A 23 -9.54 -10.53 2.21
N TYR A 24 -8.29 -10.35 1.81
CA TYR A 24 -7.82 -10.58 0.45
C TYR A 24 -6.65 -11.55 0.46
N LYS A 25 -6.69 -12.55 -0.43
CA LYS A 25 -5.51 -13.36 -0.72
C LYS A 25 -4.70 -12.63 -1.79
N ILE A 26 -3.42 -12.44 -1.51
CA ILE A 26 -2.52 -11.66 -2.32
C ILE A 26 -1.28 -12.47 -2.63
N LYS A 27 -0.75 -12.33 -3.84
CA LYS A 27 0.59 -12.77 -4.20
C LYS A 27 1.46 -11.56 -4.48
N ALA A 28 2.61 -11.44 -3.85
CA ALA A 28 3.59 -10.42 -4.19
C ALA A 28 4.28 -10.77 -5.52
N LEU A 29 4.32 -9.79 -6.43
CA LEU A 29 4.91 -9.94 -7.76
C LEU A 29 6.29 -9.30 -7.87
N THR A 30 6.61 -8.39 -6.94
CA THR A 30 7.91 -7.73 -6.82
C THR A 30 8.34 -7.68 -5.36
N GLU A 31 9.60 -7.31 -5.14
CA GLU A 31 10.05 -6.85 -3.83
C GLU A 31 9.48 -5.46 -3.50
N LEU A 32 9.71 -5.01 -2.27
CA LEU A 32 9.41 -3.65 -1.83
C LEU A 32 10.32 -2.65 -2.53
N GLU A 33 9.71 -1.64 -3.15
CA GLU A 33 10.40 -0.54 -3.81
C GLU A 33 10.12 0.79 -3.11
N ASP A 34 11.10 1.68 -3.14
CA ASP A 34 10.91 3.05 -2.72
C ASP A 34 10.10 3.82 -3.76
N THR A 35 9.26 4.74 -3.29
CA THR A 35 8.46 5.61 -4.16
C THR A 35 8.46 7.02 -3.60
N ASP A 36 7.99 7.98 -4.41
CA ASP A 36 7.91 9.38 -4.01
C ASP A 36 7.16 9.51 -2.67
N PRO A 37 7.70 10.32 -1.74
CA PRO A 37 7.06 10.53 -0.46
C PRO A 37 5.74 11.30 -0.63
N TYR A 38 4.79 11.05 0.25
CA TYR A 38 3.57 11.84 0.33
C TYR A 38 3.89 13.18 1.01
N ILE A 39 3.69 14.28 0.29
CA ILE A 39 3.93 15.64 0.79
C ILE A 39 2.57 16.30 1.06
N ARG A 40 2.30 16.58 2.33
CA ARG A 40 1.13 17.36 2.73
C ARG A 40 1.57 18.79 2.99
N ARG A 41 1.18 19.68 2.08
CA ARG A 41 1.45 21.12 2.20
C ARG A 41 0.51 21.75 3.20
N HIS A 42 1.07 22.63 4.03
CA HIS A 42 0.32 23.42 5.00
C HIS A 42 0.64 24.90 4.75
N ASP A 43 -0.39 25.74 4.60
CA ASP A 43 -0.21 27.16 4.30
C ASP A 43 0.55 27.91 5.43
N ASP A 44 0.44 27.42 6.67
CA ASP A 44 0.99 28.05 7.88
C ASP A 44 2.04 27.21 8.63
N LYS A 45 2.49 26.07 8.07
CA LYS A 45 3.45 25.15 8.72
C LYS A 45 4.42 24.53 7.71
N GLU A 46 5.51 23.97 8.22
CA GLU A 46 6.39 23.15 7.39
C GLU A 46 5.63 21.99 6.73
N ASP A 47 5.99 21.70 5.48
CA ASP A 47 5.44 20.60 4.71
C ASP A 47 5.68 19.27 5.44
N GLU A 48 4.61 18.50 5.64
CA GLU A 48 4.73 17.18 6.24
C GLU A 48 5.10 16.17 5.15
N VAL A 49 6.34 15.67 5.20
CA VAL A 49 6.86 14.67 4.26
C VAL A 49 6.78 13.28 4.89
N SER A 50 5.96 12.41 4.31
CA SER A 50 5.76 11.02 4.74
C SER A 50 6.38 10.04 3.74
N PRO A 51 7.46 9.32 4.08
CA PRO A 51 8.07 8.33 3.19
C PRO A 51 7.10 7.20 2.83
N GLN A 52 7.16 6.75 1.58
CA GLN A 52 6.30 5.68 1.07
C GLN A 52 7.12 4.54 0.46
N ALA A 53 6.51 3.37 0.41
CA ALA A 53 6.97 2.20 -0.32
C ALA A 53 5.84 1.68 -1.20
N LYS A 54 6.20 0.94 -2.24
CA LYS A 54 5.27 0.28 -3.14
C LYS A 54 5.66 -1.18 -3.38
N ILE A 55 4.68 -1.99 -3.74
CA ILE A 55 4.86 -3.38 -4.16
C ILE A 55 3.80 -3.72 -5.21
N LYS A 56 4.17 -4.46 -6.25
CA LYS A 56 3.21 -5.04 -7.18
C LYS A 56 2.61 -6.30 -6.58
N ILE A 57 1.31 -6.42 -6.67
CA ILE A 57 0.56 -7.54 -6.12
C ILE A 57 -0.41 -8.11 -7.15
N LEU A 58 -0.66 -9.40 -7.05
CA LEU A 58 -1.77 -10.08 -7.71
C LEU A 58 -2.87 -10.31 -6.68
N VAL A 59 -4.05 -9.77 -6.94
CA VAL A 59 -5.23 -9.90 -6.07
C VAL A 59 -6.45 -10.09 -6.95
N GLU A 60 -7.25 -11.12 -6.65
CA GLU A 60 -8.47 -11.44 -7.43
C GLU A 60 -8.19 -11.64 -8.94
N GLY A 61 -6.97 -12.05 -9.30
CA GLY A 61 -6.55 -12.26 -10.69
C GLY A 61 -6.10 -10.98 -11.42
N GLU A 62 -6.08 -9.83 -10.75
CA GLU A 62 -5.61 -8.56 -11.30
C GLU A 62 -4.29 -8.14 -10.68
N GLU A 63 -3.36 -7.67 -11.51
CA GLU A 63 -2.15 -7.01 -11.04
C GLU A 63 -2.50 -5.60 -10.55
N LYS A 64 -2.03 -5.22 -9.37
CA LYS A 64 -2.20 -3.88 -8.80
C LYS A 64 -0.91 -3.38 -8.17
N ASP A 65 -0.73 -2.07 -8.16
CA ASP A 65 0.30 -1.38 -7.39
C ASP A 65 -0.25 -1.06 -5.99
N TRP A 66 0.35 -1.61 -4.94
CA TRP A 66 0.00 -1.26 -3.57
C TRP A 66 1.05 -0.31 -3.00
N THR A 67 0.63 0.94 -2.73
CA THR A 67 1.47 1.97 -2.12
C THR A 67 1.02 2.23 -0.69
N PHE A 68 1.96 2.34 0.25
CA PHE A 68 1.70 2.60 1.66
C PHE A 68 2.87 3.34 2.32
N GLY A 69 2.61 3.96 3.47
CA GLY A 69 3.65 4.65 4.23
C GLY A 69 4.69 3.67 4.79
N LYS A 70 5.96 4.07 4.78
CA LYS A 70 7.04 3.39 5.51
C LYS A 70 6.92 3.67 7.00
N GLY A 71 5.98 2.98 7.65
CA GLY A 71 5.84 3.06 9.10
C GLY A 71 7.12 2.65 9.81
N LYS A 72 7.39 3.27 10.96
CA LYS A 72 8.62 3.03 11.75
C LYS A 72 8.47 1.86 12.74
N THR A 73 7.33 1.18 12.75
CA THR A 73 7.00 0.12 13.72
C THR A 73 6.80 -1.22 13.02
N PRO A 74 7.10 -2.36 13.69
CA PRO A 74 6.82 -3.69 13.16
C PRO A 74 5.33 -3.90 12.83
N LEU A 75 4.43 -3.27 13.58
CA LEU A 75 2.98 -3.35 13.35
C LEU A 75 2.49 -2.56 12.12
N SER A 76 3.32 -1.71 11.53
CA SER A 76 2.96 -1.03 10.29
C SER A 76 2.92 -2.01 9.11
N THR A 77 2.21 -1.67 8.02
CA THR A 77 2.19 -2.49 6.79
C THR A 77 3.60 -2.80 6.30
N PHE A 78 4.48 -1.79 6.27
CA PHE A 78 5.87 -1.97 5.88
C PHE A 78 6.61 -2.93 6.83
N GLY A 79 6.48 -2.73 8.14
CA GLY A 79 7.09 -3.60 9.15
C GLY A 79 6.64 -5.06 9.05
N GLN A 80 5.34 -5.29 8.86
CA GLN A 80 4.77 -6.62 8.70
C GLN A 80 5.26 -7.32 7.42
N LEU A 81 5.42 -6.59 6.31
CA LEU A 81 6.01 -7.14 5.06
C LEU A 81 7.49 -7.48 5.23
N ILE A 82 8.26 -6.65 5.95
CA ILE A 82 9.66 -6.97 6.25
C ILE A 82 9.76 -8.21 7.14
N GLU A 83 8.91 -8.34 8.16
CA GLU A 83 8.86 -9.53 9.01
C GLU A 83 8.49 -10.79 8.19
N LEU A 84 7.54 -10.66 7.27
CA LEU A 84 7.19 -11.74 6.36
C LEU A 84 8.38 -12.13 5.47
N ALA A 85 9.03 -11.16 4.82
CA ALA A 85 10.21 -11.40 3.99
C ALA A 85 11.31 -12.14 4.76
N THR A 86 11.62 -11.70 5.98
CA THR A 86 12.68 -12.31 6.81
C THR A 86 12.38 -13.76 7.20
N LYS A 87 11.11 -14.13 7.36
CA LYS A 87 10.67 -15.54 7.56
C LYS A 87 10.79 -16.39 6.29
N HIS A 88 10.79 -15.76 5.12
CA HIS A 88 10.81 -16.41 3.81
C HIS A 88 12.09 -16.08 3.02
N ALA A 89 13.25 -16.39 3.60
CA ALA A 89 14.57 -16.25 2.96
C ALA A 89 14.92 -14.83 2.47
N ASN A 90 14.37 -13.80 3.14
CA ASN A 90 14.52 -12.37 2.78
C ASN A 90 13.96 -12.02 1.41
N GLN A 91 12.84 -12.64 1.01
CA GLN A 91 12.17 -12.40 -0.27
C GLN A 91 10.66 -12.32 -0.10
N LEU A 92 10.03 -11.42 -0.87
CA LEU A 92 8.57 -11.32 -0.99
C LEU A 92 8.07 -11.78 -2.35
N THR A 93 8.90 -11.71 -3.38
CA THR A 93 8.50 -12.09 -4.74
C THR A 93 7.99 -13.53 -4.74
N ASP A 94 6.87 -13.74 -5.43
CA ASP A 94 6.12 -14.99 -5.51
C ASP A 94 5.48 -15.51 -4.22
N LEU A 95 5.61 -14.78 -3.10
CA LEU A 95 5.00 -15.15 -1.84
C LEU A 95 3.49 -14.87 -1.85
N GLU A 96 2.71 -15.86 -1.41
CA GLU A 96 1.27 -15.70 -1.17
C GLU A 96 0.99 -15.45 0.32
N PHE A 97 0.14 -14.46 0.62
CA PHE A 97 -0.27 -14.14 1.98
C PHE A 97 -1.68 -13.53 1.99
N SER A 98 -2.29 -13.46 3.17
CA SER A 98 -3.59 -12.80 3.36
C SER A 98 -3.40 -11.40 3.93
N VAL A 99 -4.17 -10.45 3.42
CA VAL A 99 -4.28 -9.10 3.98
C VAL A 99 -5.69 -8.89 4.47
N VAL A 100 -5.81 -8.63 5.77
CA VAL A 100 -7.06 -8.21 6.41
C VAL A 100 -7.07 -6.69 6.45
N VAL A 101 -8.04 -6.09 5.79
CA VAL A 101 -8.27 -4.65 5.72
C VAL A 101 -9.40 -4.31 6.69
N LYS A 102 -9.10 -3.48 7.67
CA LYS A 102 -10.08 -2.86 8.57
C LYS A 102 -10.09 -1.36 8.30
N SER A 103 -11.19 -0.68 8.63
CA SER A 103 -11.24 0.77 8.61
C SER A 103 -11.81 1.29 9.90
N ASP A 104 -11.20 2.35 10.43
CA ASP A 104 -11.71 3.11 11.57
C ASP A 104 -12.66 4.26 11.13
N GLY A 105 -13.01 4.32 9.84
CA GLY A 105 -13.80 5.39 9.23
C GLY A 105 -12.97 6.57 8.70
N THR A 106 -11.68 6.65 9.02
CA THR A 106 -10.76 7.70 8.54
C THR A 106 -9.61 7.16 7.70
N LYS A 107 -9.14 5.94 8.00
CA LYS A 107 -8.05 5.26 7.29
C LYS A 107 -8.31 3.76 7.22
N ASN A 108 -7.59 3.11 6.31
CA ASN A 108 -7.51 1.66 6.27
C ASN A 108 -6.31 1.21 7.12
N GLU A 109 -6.54 0.20 7.96
CA GLU A 109 -5.53 -0.55 8.67
C GLU A 109 -5.36 -1.92 8.00
N TYR A 110 -4.11 -2.31 7.81
CA TYR A 110 -3.74 -3.55 7.13
C TYR A 110 -3.06 -4.50 8.12
N THR A 111 -3.58 -5.71 8.22
CA THR A 111 -2.96 -6.81 8.95
C THR A 111 -2.58 -7.90 7.98
N ILE A 112 -1.32 -8.31 8.00
CA ILE A 112 -0.74 -9.30 7.10
C ILE A 112 -0.62 -10.61 7.85
N VAL A 113 -1.13 -11.67 7.24
CA VAL A 113 -1.11 -13.03 7.78
C VAL A 113 -0.47 -13.91 6.72
N GLY A 114 0.73 -14.40 7.01
CA GLY A 114 1.52 -15.29 6.15
C GLY A 114 1.95 -16.54 6.91
#